data_AF-A0A2E4WC18-F1
#
_entry.id   AF-A0A2E4WC18-F1
#
_cell.length_a   1.000
_cell.length_b   1.000
_cell.length_c   1.000
_cell.angle_alpha   90.00
_cell.angle_beta   90.00
_cell.angle_gamma   90.00
#
_symmetry.space_group_name_H-M   'P 1'
#
loop_
_entity.id
_entity.type
_entity.pdbx_description
1 polymer ?
#
loop_
_entity_poly.entity_id
_entity_poly.type
_entity_poly.pdbx_seq_one_letter_code
_entity_poly.pdbx_strand_id
1 'polypeptide(L)'
;MSKHPVKTRDTDIFVAEFYEDGKKQRLGHAKLCHQMNNSLGRISKGLRVSKSLLIRKILESYIKFFDESKAIGGQTHFDPEKTMNEWISERYDMSECQKEILQMNKMIQSNSKSPEVQLMSKQLVVMSKMMNLVHKNNL
;
A
#
# COMPACT_ATOMS: atom_id res chain seq x y z
N MET A 1 26.84 16.49 -18.00
CA MET A 1 25.58 15.73 -17.94
C MET A 1 25.61 14.61 -18.98
N SER A 2 25.62 13.34 -18.57
CA SER A 2 25.62 12.19 -19.49
C SER A 2 24.27 12.11 -20.21
N LYS A 3 24.24 12.41 -21.52
CA LYS A 3 23.06 12.24 -22.38
C LYS A 3 22.90 10.76 -22.70
N HIS A 4 22.14 10.05 -21.88
CA HIS A 4 21.73 8.70 -22.23
C HIS A 4 20.58 8.73 -23.24
N PRO A 5 20.62 7.90 -24.29
CA PRO A 5 19.56 7.85 -25.27
C PRO A 5 18.28 7.34 -24.61
N VAL A 6 17.23 8.16 -24.66
CA VAL A 6 15.88 7.78 -24.24
C VAL A 6 15.39 6.73 -25.23
N LYS A 7 14.99 5.56 -24.74
CA LYS A 7 14.42 4.53 -25.61
C LYS A 7 13.00 4.91 -26.00
N THR A 8 12.67 4.79 -27.28
CA THR A 8 11.35 5.08 -27.85
C THR A 8 10.57 3.83 -28.25
N ARG A 9 11.22 2.65 -28.17
CA ARG A 9 10.62 1.36 -28.48
C ARG A 9 10.61 0.45 -27.27
N ASP A 10 9.53 -0.31 -27.15
CA ASP A 10 9.37 -1.31 -26.10
C ASP A 10 10.54 -2.30 -26.14
N THR A 11 10.87 -2.84 -24.98
CA THR A 11 12.06 -3.66 -24.80
C THR A 11 11.69 -5.00 -24.21
N ASP A 12 12.21 -6.07 -24.82
CA ASP A 12 12.13 -7.41 -24.25
C ASP A 12 13.12 -7.55 -23.10
N ILE A 13 12.62 -8.02 -21.96
CA ILE A 13 13.42 -8.40 -20.80
C ILE A 13 13.43 -9.92 -20.74
N PHE A 14 14.63 -10.48 -20.70
CA PHE A 14 14.84 -11.91 -20.52
C PHE A 14 15.28 -12.18 -19.09
N VAL A 15 14.57 -13.07 -18.42
CA VAL A 15 15.03 -13.68 -17.16
C VAL A 15 15.85 -14.89 -17.55
N ALA A 16 17.13 -14.91 -17.15
CA ALA A 16 18.03 -16.02 -17.40
C ALA A 16 18.73 -16.44 -16.12
N GLU A 17 18.94 -17.75 -15.98
CA GLU A 17 19.78 -18.35 -14.97
C GLU A 17 20.99 -18.97 -15.66
N PHE A 18 22.14 -18.88 -15.00
CA PHE A 18 23.39 -19.49 -15.46
C PHE A 18 23.67 -20.65 -14.53
N TYR A 19 23.79 -21.85 -15.11
CA TYR A 19 24.26 -23.02 -14.38
C TYR A 19 25.76 -22.92 -14.09
N GLU A 20 26.25 -23.73 -13.16
CA GLU A 20 27.68 -23.83 -12.83
C GLU A 20 28.54 -24.24 -14.05
N ASP A 21 27.95 -24.91 -15.05
CA ASP A 21 28.58 -25.28 -16.32
C ASP A 21 28.63 -24.13 -17.35
N GLY A 22 28.14 -22.93 -16.98
CA GLY A 22 28.10 -21.75 -17.83
C GLY A 22 26.98 -21.73 -18.87
N LYS A 23 26.13 -22.77 -18.95
CA LYS A 23 24.99 -22.76 -19.86
C LYS A 23 23.91 -21.80 -19.38
N LYS A 24 23.45 -20.97 -20.31
CA LYS A 24 22.39 -19.99 -20.09
C LYS A 24 21.03 -20.59 -20.42
N GLN A 25 20.18 -20.79 -19.40
CA GLN A 25 18.78 -21.16 -19.63
C GLN A 25 17.90 -19.91 -19.56
N ARG A 26 17.07 -19.70 -20.59
CA ARG A 26 16.05 -18.64 -20.60
C ARG A 26 14.84 -19.13 -19.81
N LEU A 27 14.61 -18.54 -18.64
CA LEU A 27 13.50 -18.90 -17.74
C LEU A 27 12.22 -18.13 -18.07
N GLY A 28 12.33 -16.97 -18.71
CA GLY A 28 11.15 -16.18 -19.05
C GLY A 28 11.42 -15.00 -19.98
N HIS A 29 10.34 -14.48 -20.54
CA HIS A 29 10.30 -13.32 -21.43
C HIS A 29 9.16 -12.40 -21.01
N ALA A 30 9.44 -11.10 -20.91
CA ALA A 30 8.44 -10.07 -20.65
C ALA A 30 8.69 -8.85 -21.54
N LYS A 31 7.64 -8.30 -22.12
CA LYS A 31 7.70 -7.07 -22.90
C LYS A 31 7.45 -5.88 -21.96
N LEU A 32 8.40 -4.96 -21.92
CA LEU A 32 8.31 -3.76 -21.10
C LEU A 32 8.13 -2.52 -21.98
N CYS A 33 7.12 -1.69 -21.67
CA CYS A 33 6.93 -0.46 -22.41
C CYS A 33 8.14 0.48 -22.22
N HIS A 34 8.50 1.21 -23.28
CA HIS A 34 9.70 2.04 -23.30
C HIS A 34 9.71 3.13 -22.20
N GLN A 35 8.56 3.72 -21.90
CA GLN A 35 8.41 4.72 -20.84
C GLN A 35 8.79 4.13 -19.47
N MET A 36 8.27 2.94 -19.13
CA MET A 36 8.60 2.25 -17.89
C MET A 36 10.08 1.86 -17.85
N ASN A 37 10.65 1.37 -18.95
CA ASN A 37 12.08 1.02 -19.02
C ASN A 37 12.98 2.23 -18.79
N ASN A 38 12.61 3.40 -19.31
CA ASN A 38 13.34 4.64 -19.10
C ASN A 38 13.23 5.10 -17.63
N SER A 39 12.05 5.03 -17.03
CA SER A 39 11.83 5.37 -15.62
C SER A 39 12.61 4.44 -14.69
N LEU A 40 12.53 3.13 -14.89
CA LEU A 40 13.35 2.16 -14.15
C LEU A 40 14.85 2.41 -14.36
N GLY A 41 15.27 2.81 -15.55
CA GLY A 41 16.66 3.20 -15.85
C GLY A 41 17.14 4.42 -15.08
N ARG A 42 16.27 5.41 -14.83
CA ARG A 42 16.60 6.57 -14.01
C ARG A 42 16.70 6.19 -12.53
N ILE A 43 15.70 5.46 -12.02
CA ILE A 43 15.63 5.05 -10.60
C ILE A 43 16.78 4.12 -10.24
N SER A 44 17.04 3.08 -11.05
CA SER A 44 18.14 2.13 -10.82
C SER A 44 19.50 2.81 -10.71
N LYS A 45 19.77 3.83 -11.52
CA LYS A 45 21.01 4.62 -11.44
C LYS A 45 21.09 5.44 -10.15
N GLY A 46 19.99 6.10 -9.77
CA GLY A 46 19.92 6.84 -8.51
C GLY A 46 20.20 5.95 -7.29
N LEU A 47 19.69 4.72 -7.32
CA LEU A 47 19.87 3.72 -6.27
C LEU A 47 21.14 2.87 -6.40
N ARG A 48 21.93 3.03 -7.48
CA ARG A 48 23.12 2.23 -7.79
C ARG A 48 22.88 0.71 -7.79
N VAL A 49 21.69 0.29 -8.23
CA VAL A 49 21.31 -1.13 -8.37
C VAL A 49 21.05 -1.47 -9.83
N SER A 50 21.11 -2.76 -10.18
CA SER A 50 20.71 -3.20 -11.51
C SER A 50 19.19 -3.07 -11.69
N LYS A 51 18.73 -2.82 -12.92
CA LYS A 51 17.30 -2.79 -13.24
C LYS A 51 16.60 -4.11 -12.93
N SER A 52 17.26 -5.24 -13.16
CA SER A 52 16.72 -6.57 -12.84
C SER A 52 16.51 -6.75 -11.34
N LEU A 53 17.47 -6.31 -10.52
CA LEU A 53 17.34 -6.34 -9.05
C LEU A 53 16.21 -5.44 -8.57
N LEU A 54 16.11 -4.22 -9.12
CA LEU A 54 15.04 -3.28 -8.80
C LEU A 54 13.66 -3.87 -9.11
N ILE A 55 13.46 -4.41 -10.32
CA ILE A 55 12.19 -5.05 -10.72
C ILE A 55 11.84 -6.20 -9.78
N ARG A 56 12.81 -7.07 -9.48
CA ARG A 56 12.58 -8.21 -8.57
C ARG A 56 12.15 -7.74 -7.18
N LYS A 57 12.84 -6.76 -6.61
CA LYS A 57 12.51 -6.23 -5.27
C LYS A 57 11.15 -5.55 -5.21
N ILE A 58 10.77 -4.83 -6.27
CA ILE A 58 9.42 -4.24 -6.38
C ILE A 58 8.35 -5.34 -6.41
N LEU A 59 8.54 -6.39 -7.21
CA LEU A 59 7.59 -7.50 -7.30
C LEU A 59 7.49 -8.30 -6.00
N GLU A 60 8.62 -8.60 -5.36
CA GLU A 60 8.67 -9.25 -4.03
C GLU A 60 7.94 -8.41 -2.98
N SER A 61 8.17 -7.09 -2.96
CA SER A 61 7.51 -6.17 -2.03
C SER A 61 6.01 -6.10 -2.29
N TYR A 62 5.59 -6.14 -3.56
CA TYR A 62 4.18 -6.13 -3.93
C TYR A 62 3.48 -7.40 -3.45
N ILE A 63 4.08 -8.58 -3.65
CA ILE A 63 3.49 -9.85 -3.19
C ILE A 63 3.32 -9.84 -1.66
N LYS A 64 4.34 -9.40 -0.92
CA LYS A 64 4.25 -9.27 0.55
C LYS A 64 3.13 -8.34 0.97
N PHE A 65 3.06 -7.16 0.35
CA PHE A 65 1.99 -6.19 0.61
C PHE A 65 0.61 -6.79 0.30
N PHE A 66 0.47 -7.56 -0.77
CA PHE A 66 -0.77 -8.22 -1.13
C PHE A 66 -1.18 -9.26 -0.09
N ASP A 67 -0.26 -10.12 0.34
CA ASP A 67 -0.51 -11.15 1.36
C ASP A 67 -0.87 -10.52 2.72
N GLU A 68 -0.15 -9.46 3.12
CA GLU A 68 -0.44 -8.69 4.33
C GLU A 68 -1.81 -8.01 4.25
N SER A 69 -2.11 -7.31 3.15
CA SER A 69 -3.40 -6.66 2.92
C SER A 69 -4.56 -7.65 2.96
N LYS A 70 -4.40 -8.82 2.33
CA LYS A 70 -5.40 -9.89 2.35
C LYS A 70 -5.61 -10.43 3.77
N ALA A 71 -4.55 -10.60 4.56
CA ALA A 71 -4.65 -11.12 5.92
C ALA A 71 -5.41 -10.18 6.88
N ILE A 72 -5.32 -8.86 6.65
CA ILE A 72 -6.01 -7.85 7.47
C ILE A 72 -7.35 -7.38 6.88
N GLY A 73 -7.80 -7.97 5.76
CA GLY A 73 -9.01 -7.55 5.05
C GLY A 73 -8.92 -6.15 4.43
N GLY A 74 -7.69 -5.67 4.17
CA GLY A 74 -7.43 -4.39 3.50
C GLY A 74 -7.58 -4.48 1.99
N GLN A 75 -7.73 -3.33 1.34
CA GLN A 75 -7.83 -3.28 -0.13
C GLN A 75 -6.53 -3.67 -0.81
N THR A 76 -6.63 -4.53 -1.81
CA THR A 76 -5.52 -4.84 -2.72
C THR A 76 -5.50 -3.81 -3.86
N HIS A 77 -4.31 -3.53 -4.42
CA HIS A 77 -4.16 -2.52 -5.49
C HIS A 77 -4.99 -2.78 -6.76
N PHE A 78 -5.58 -3.96 -6.91
CA PHE A 78 -6.42 -4.34 -8.04
C PHE A 78 -7.87 -4.63 -7.64
N ASP A 79 -8.30 -4.23 -6.44
CA ASP A 79 -9.70 -4.37 -6.09
C ASP A 79 -10.55 -3.48 -7.01
N PRO A 80 -11.75 -3.94 -7.42
CA PRO A 80 -12.70 -3.09 -8.09
C PRO A 80 -12.96 -1.84 -7.24
N GLU A 81 -13.07 -0.68 -7.89
CA GLU A 81 -13.47 0.55 -7.19
C GLU A 81 -14.73 0.25 -6.37
N LYS A 82 -14.70 0.61 -5.08
CA LYS A 82 -15.84 0.43 -4.19
C LYS A 82 -17.06 1.06 -4.85
N THR A 83 -18.14 0.31 -4.89
CA THR A 83 -19.42 0.86 -5.37
C THR A 83 -19.88 1.96 -4.40
N MET A 84 -20.68 2.91 -4.90
CA MET A 84 -21.24 3.98 -4.07
C MET A 84 -21.99 3.41 -2.84
N ASN A 85 -22.67 2.27 -2.99
CA ASN A 85 -23.39 1.64 -1.89
C ASN A 85 -22.47 1.08 -0.81
N GLU A 86 -21.37 0.42 -1.20
CA GLU A 86 -20.35 -0.06 -0.26
C GLU A 86 -19.72 1.12 0.50
N TRP A 87 -19.43 2.22 -0.21
CA TRP A 87 -18.92 3.43 0.40
C TRP A 87 -19.90 4.09 1.38
N ILE A 88 -21.20 4.14 1.03
CA ILE A 88 -22.24 4.65 1.94
C ILE A 88 -22.33 3.76 3.18
N SER A 89 -22.26 2.43 3.00
CA SER A 89 -22.31 1.46 4.10
C SER A 89 -21.15 1.65 5.07
N GLU A 90 -19.92 1.72 4.56
CA GLU A 90 -18.73 1.91 5.42
C GLU A 90 -18.79 3.23 6.21
N ARG A 91 -19.32 4.30 5.59
CA ARG A 91 -19.53 5.58 6.28
C ARG A 91 -20.57 5.48 7.38
N TYR A 92 -21.63 4.70 7.14
CA TYR A 92 -22.64 4.44 8.15
C TYR A 92 -22.04 3.67 9.33
N ASP A 93 -21.30 2.59 9.06
CA ASP A 93 -20.67 1.75 10.08
C ASP A 93 -19.67 2.55 10.94
N MET A 94 -18.84 3.39 10.30
CA MET A 94 -17.92 4.29 11.01
C MET A 94 -18.64 5.33 11.88
N SER A 95 -19.78 5.84 11.40
CA SER A 95 -20.60 6.78 12.16
C SER A 95 -21.23 6.11 13.38
N GLU A 96 -21.74 4.88 13.26
CA GLU A 96 -22.27 4.11 14.38
C GLU A 96 -21.19 3.78 15.40
N CYS A 97 -20.02 3.30 14.97
CA CYS A 97 -18.88 3.05 15.85
C CYS A 97 -18.46 4.31 16.63
N GLN A 98 -18.45 5.48 15.97
CA GLN A 98 -18.17 6.74 16.66
C GLN A 98 -19.22 7.08 17.73
N LYS A 99 -20.51 6.83 17.46
CA LYS A 99 -21.57 7.06 18.45
C LYS A 99 -21.38 6.16 19.67
N GLU A 100 -21.05 4.89 19.46
CA GLU A 100 -20.78 3.94 20.55
C GLU A 100 -19.59 4.39 21.41
N ILE A 101 -18.47 4.79 20.79
CA ILE A 101 -17.29 5.31 21.51
C ILE A 101 -17.65 6.55 22.35
N LEU A 102 -18.48 7.46 21.81
CA LEU A 102 -18.94 8.64 22.54
C LEU A 102 -19.83 8.27 23.73
N GLN A 103 -20.71 7.28 23.59
CA GLN A 103 -21.54 6.76 24.68
C GLN A 103 -20.69 6.09 25.77
N MET A 104 -19.74 5.23 25.38
CA MET A 104 -18.80 4.60 26.30
C MET A 104 -17.98 5.62 27.07
N ASN A 105 -17.47 6.67 26.39
CA ASN A 105 -16.76 7.74 27.09
C ASN A 105 -17.66 8.45 28.10
N LYS A 106 -18.93 8.76 27.78
CA LYS A 106 -19.85 9.36 28.76
C LYS A 106 -20.00 8.48 30.00
N MET A 107 -20.19 7.17 29.82
CA MET A 107 -20.29 6.22 30.93
C MET A 107 -18.99 6.12 31.75
N ILE A 108 -17.82 6.14 31.10
CA ILE A 108 -16.53 6.10 31.79
C ILE A 108 -16.30 7.39 32.59
N GLN A 109 -16.62 8.55 32.01
CA GLN A 109 -16.50 9.83 32.73
C GLN A 109 -17.44 9.89 33.95
N SER A 110 -18.64 9.30 33.87
CA SER A 110 -19.59 9.30 34.99
C SER A 110 -19.27 8.26 36.07
N ASN A 111 -18.68 7.13 35.70
CA ASN A 111 -18.56 5.97 36.60
C ASN A 111 -17.13 5.72 37.11
N SER A 112 -16.10 6.16 36.39
CA SER A 112 -14.71 5.96 36.81
C SER A 112 -14.26 7.03 37.81
N LYS A 113 -13.61 6.60 38.89
CA LYS A 113 -12.91 7.48 39.84
C LYS A 113 -11.42 7.68 39.51
N SER A 114 -10.86 6.91 38.57
CA SER A 114 -9.46 7.02 38.15
C SER A 114 -9.30 8.09 37.07
N PRO A 115 -8.48 9.13 37.33
CA PRO A 115 -8.15 10.14 36.33
C PRO A 115 -7.47 9.57 35.08
N GLU A 116 -6.66 8.52 35.22
CA GLU A 116 -5.96 7.86 34.11
C GLU A 116 -6.94 7.20 33.15
N VAL A 117 -7.91 6.45 33.68
CA VAL A 117 -8.97 5.82 32.88
C VAL A 117 -9.83 6.87 32.18
N GLN A 118 -10.16 7.96 32.87
CA GLN A 118 -10.89 9.08 32.26
C GLN A 118 -10.08 9.77 31.14
N LEU A 119 -8.76 9.92 31.31
CA LEU A 119 -7.88 10.51 30.31
C LEU A 119 -7.77 9.61 29.06
N MET A 120 -7.54 8.31 29.25
CA MET A 120 -7.49 7.34 28.15
C MET A 120 -8.80 7.33 27.35
N SER A 121 -9.94 7.39 28.04
CA SER A 121 -11.25 7.45 27.38
C SER A 121 -11.42 8.71 26.52
N LYS A 122 -10.93 9.87 26.97
CA LYS A 122 -10.89 11.10 26.17
C LYS A 122 -9.97 10.97 24.96
N GLN A 123 -8.82 10.33 25.11
CA GLN A 123 -7.89 10.08 23.99
C GLN A 123 -8.53 9.20 22.91
N LEU A 124 -9.28 8.16 23.29
CA LEU A 124 -10.03 7.32 22.35
C LEU A 124 -11.10 8.11 21.58
N VAL A 125 -11.79 9.05 22.22
CA VAL A 125 -12.73 9.96 21.53
C VAL A 125 -12.01 10.83 20.50
N VAL A 126 -10.84 11.36 20.84
CA VAL A 126 -10.03 12.15 19.90
C VAL A 126 -9.60 11.31 18.70
N MET A 127 -9.10 10.10 18.94
CA MET A 127 -8.72 9.17 17.87
C MET A 127 -9.89 8.81 16.95
N SER A 128 -11.07 8.50 17.51
CA SER A 128 -12.28 8.21 16.74
C SER A 128 -12.68 9.39 15.84
N LYS A 129 -12.61 10.63 16.36
CA LYS A 129 -12.86 11.83 15.55
C LYS A 129 -11.86 11.99 14.41
N MET A 130 -10.57 11.73 14.67
CA MET A 130 -9.53 11.77 13.65
C MET A 130 -9.76 10.71 12.56
N MET A 131 -10.09 9.47 12.94
CA MET A 131 -10.43 8.39 12.00
C MET A 131 -11.61 8.76 11.11
N ASN A 132 -12.71 9.29 11.68
CA ASN A 132 -13.86 9.72 10.88
C ASN A 132 -13.51 10.89 9.93
N LEU A 133 -12.68 11.84 10.38
CA LEU A 133 -12.20 12.93 9.52
C LEU A 133 -11.35 12.42 8.36
N VAL A 134 -10.41 11.51 8.63
CA VAL A 134 -9.58 10.87 7.59
C VAL A 134 -10.45 10.09 6.61
N HIS A 135 -11.44 9.32 7.08
CA HIS A 135 -12.35 8.58 6.21
C HIS A 135 -13.26 9.50 5.36
N LYS A 136 -13.54 10.71 5.85
CA LYS A 136 -14.28 11.73 5.09
C LYS A 136 -13.41 12.45 4.04
N ASN A 137 -12.12 12.64 4.34
CA ASN A 137 -11.21 13.50 3.58
C ASN A 137 -10.26 12.75 2.65
N ASN A 138 -9.92 11.49 2.93
CA ASN A 138 -9.17 10.65 2.01
C ASN A 138 -10.13 10.10 0.96
N LEU A 139 -10.37 10.96 -0.03
CA LEU A 139 -10.85 10.68 -1.38
C LEU A 139 -9.70 11.00 -2.33
#